data_AF-A0A928WYW9-F1
#
_entry.id   AF-A0A928WYW9-F1
#
_cell.length_a   1.000
_cell.length_b   1.000
_cell.length_c   1.000
_cell.angle_alpha   90.00
_cell.angle_beta   90.00
_cell.angle_gamma   90.00
#
_symmetry.space_group_name_H-M   'P 1'
#
loop_
_entity.id
_entity.type
_entity.pdbx_description
1 polymer ?
#
loop_
_entity_poly.entity_id
_entity_poly.type
_entity_poly.pdbx_seq_one_letter_code
_entity_poly.pdbx_strand_id
1 'polypeptide(L)'
;MLHNKAINAHYDRQHKALVVEFADGSAGIWPVRLLEMVRYDGNDWVPIKATEAQLEAVELSGEHVYWDELGQDFRISDLKAGIYGREPWMARLQQQMTVAS
;
A
#
# COMPACT_ATOMS: atom_id res chain seq x y z
N MET A 1 7.61 -6.94 20.67
CA MET A 1 6.34 -7.07 19.92
C MET A 1 6.41 -8.37 19.15
N LEU A 2 5.33 -9.15 19.09
CA LEU A 2 5.29 -10.35 18.25
C LEU A 2 5.27 -9.87 16.80
N HIS A 3 6.37 -10.08 16.05
CA HIS A 3 6.38 -9.78 14.62
C HIS A 3 5.59 -10.87 13.93
N ASN A 4 4.31 -10.57 13.66
CA ASN A 4 3.46 -11.47 12.93
C ASN A 4 3.92 -11.50 11.46
N LYS A 5 4.51 -12.63 11.06
CA LYS A 5 5.17 -12.82 9.77
C LYS A 5 4.13 -12.81 8.65
N ALA A 6 4.31 -11.92 7.67
CA ALA A 6 3.56 -11.97 6.42
C ALA A 6 3.97 -13.20 5.60
N ILE A 7 3.00 -13.88 5.01
CA ILE A 7 3.22 -15.11 4.24
C ILE A 7 2.70 -15.03 2.81
N ASN A 8 1.78 -14.10 2.54
CA ASN A 8 1.23 -13.87 1.21
C ASN A 8 0.78 -12.42 1.08
N ALA A 9 0.82 -11.88 -0.14
CA ALA A 9 0.23 -10.61 -0.49
C ALA A 9 -0.48 -10.76 -1.84
N HIS A 10 -1.69 -10.23 -1.95
CA HIS A 10 -2.42 -10.21 -3.22
C HIS A 10 -3.30 -8.97 -3.32
N TYR A 11 -3.69 -8.65 -4.53
CA TYR A 11 -4.65 -7.60 -4.80
C TYR A 11 -6.06 -8.17 -4.93
N ASP A 12 -6.98 -7.65 -4.13
CA ASP A 12 -8.40 -7.96 -4.21
C ASP A 12 -9.09 -6.97 -5.16
N ARG A 13 -9.43 -7.45 -6.36
CA ARG A 13 -10.15 -6.67 -7.39
C ARG A 13 -11.52 -6.18 -6.96
N GLN A 14 -12.24 -6.97 -6.15
CA GLN A 14 -13.60 -6.62 -5.74
C GLN A 14 -13.59 -5.41 -4.82
N HIS A 15 -12.66 -5.39 -3.86
CA HIS A 15 -12.55 -4.32 -2.87
C HIS A 15 -11.53 -3.24 -3.23
N LYS A 16 -10.78 -3.43 -4.32
CA LYS A 16 -9.67 -2.57 -4.77
C LYS A 16 -8.66 -2.33 -3.66
N ALA A 17 -8.23 -3.42 -3.05
CA ALA A 17 -7.42 -3.40 -1.84
C ALA A 17 -6.22 -4.34 -1.95
N LEU A 18 -5.11 -3.92 -1.35
CA LEU A 18 -4.02 -4.80 -0.99
C LEU A 18 -4.46 -5.65 0.20
N VAL A 19 -4.30 -6.96 0.09
CA VAL A 19 -4.49 -7.92 1.17
C VAL A 19 -3.15 -8.56 1.50
N VAL A 20 -2.77 -8.55 2.78
CA VAL A 20 -1.60 -9.27 3.29
C VAL A 20 -2.06 -10.30 4.31
N GLU A 21 -1.72 -11.55 4.08
CA GLU A 21 -2.02 -12.66 4.98
C GLU A 21 -0.83 -12.93 5.89
N PHE A 22 -1.12 -13.24 7.15
CA PHE A 22 -0.11 -13.47 8.16
C PHE A 22 -0.13 -14.92 8.67
N ALA A 23 1.01 -15.36 9.21
CA ALA A 23 1.21 -16.73 9.68
C ALA A 23 0.26 -17.15 10.82
N ASP A 24 -0.29 -16.20 11.58
CA ASP A 24 -1.29 -16.45 12.63
C ASP A 24 -2.73 -16.56 12.10
N GLY A 25 -2.93 -16.48 10.78
CA GLY A 25 -4.24 -16.53 10.13
C GLY A 25 -4.99 -15.20 10.08
N SER A 26 -4.43 -14.12 10.64
CA SER A 26 -4.98 -12.78 10.45
C SER A 26 -4.65 -12.21 9.07
N ALA A 27 -5.37 -11.18 8.66
CA ALA A 27 -5.13 -10.45 7.41
C ALA A 27 -5.18 -8.93 7.64
N GLY A 28 -4.29 -8.21 6.94
CA GLY A 28 -4.34 -6.77 6.80
C GLY A 28 -4.92 -6.40 5.44
N ILE A 29 -5.84 -5.44 5.41
CA ILE A 29 -6.54 -5.01 4.19
C ILE A 29 -6.42 -3.50 4.08
N TRP A 30 -5.80 -3.02 2.99
CA TRP A 30 -5.58 -1.60 2.74
C TRP A 30 -6.12 -1.23 1.35
N PRO A 31 -7.16 -0.37 1.27
CA PRO A 31 -7.63 0.14 -0.01
C PRO A 31 -6.50 0.85 -0.77
N VAL A 32 -6.29 0.52 -2.04
CA VAL A 32 -5.20 1.08 -2.85
C VAL A 32 -5.27 2.60 -2.94
N ARG A 33 -6.48 3.19 -2.88
CA ARG A 33 -6.68 4.65 -2.86
C ARG A 33 -6.04 5.36 -1.66
N LEU A 34 -5.69 4.63 -0.60
CA LEU A 34 -4.98 5.19 0.54
C LEU A 34 -3.47 5.20 0.31
N LEU A 35 -2.95 4.33 -0.55
CA LEU A 35 -1.52 4.23 -0.83
C LEU A 35 -1.07 5.39 -1.73
N GLU A 36 0.08 5.98 -1.42
CA GLU A 36 0.66 7.02 -2.26
C GLU A 36 1.31 6.40 -3.49
N MET A 37 0.53 6.22 -4.55
CA MET A 37 1.00 5.65 -5.82
C MET A 37 1.72 6.71 -6.65
N VAL A 38 3.02 6.94 -6.39
CA VAL A 38 3.84 7.98 -7.07
C VAL A 38 5.22 7.46 -7.46
N ARG A 39 5.79 7.97 -8.55
CA ARG A 39 7.20 7.73 -8.91
C ARG A 39 7.95 9.04 -9.06
N TYR A 40 9.25 9.00 -8.81
CA TYR A 40 10.13 10.11 -9.12
C TYR A 40 10.47 10.11 -10.62
N ASP A 41 10.22 11.21 -11.32
CA ASP A 41 10.49 11.34 -12.76
C ASP A 41 11.87 11.97 -13.07
N GLY A 42 12.67 12.25 -12.04
CA GLY A 42 13.93 12.98 -12.14
C GLY A 42 13.85 14.44 -11.70
N ASN A 43 12.64 14.97 -11.47
CA ASN A 43 12.42 16.32 -10.96
C ASN A 43 11.41 16.32 -9.80
N ASP A 44 10.26 15.68 -9.97
CA ASP A 44 9.18 15.65 -8.99
C ASP A 44 8.57 14.24 -8.84
N TRP A 45 7.74 14.08 -7.82
CA TRP A 45 6.96 12.88 -7.58
C TRP A 45 5.62 12.96 -8.27
N VAL A 46 5.47 12.20 -9.34
CA VAL A 46 4.29 12.22 -10.19
C VAL A 46 3.34 11.05 -9.86
N PRO A 47 2.01 11.26 -9.85
CA PRO A 47 1.05 10.19 -9.65
C PRO A 47 1.16 9.10 -10.71
N ILE A 48 1.02 7.86 -10.28
CA ILE A 48 0.92 6.68 -11.14
C ILE A 48 -0.52 6.23 -11.17
N LYS A 49 -1.04 6.01 -12.38
CA LYS A 49 -2.33 5.36 -12.59
C LYS A 49 -2.09 3.88 -12.87
N ALA A 50 -2.11 3.06 -11.82
CA ALA A 50 -1.99 1.62 -11.97
C ALA A 50 -3.23 1.02 -12.62
N THR A 51 -3.03 0.06 -13.52
CA THR A 51 -4.07 -0.82 -14.04
C THR A 51 -4.34 -1.96 -13.05
N GLU A 52 -5.49 -2.62 -13.16
CA GLU A 52 -5.81 -3.79 -12.32
C GLU A 52 -4.76 -4.90 -12.49
N ALA A 53 -4.28 -5.14 -13.71
CA ALA A 53 -3.24 -6.14 -13.97
C ALA A 53 -1.90 -5.81 -13.31
N GLN A 54 -1.53 -4.52 -13.29
CA GLN A 54 -0.33 -4.08 -12.57
C GLN A 54 -0.50 -4.21 -11.05
N LEU A 55 -1.70 -3.99 -10.51
CA LEU A 55 -1.97 -4.17 -9.09
C LEU A 55 -1.94 -5.65 -8.67
N GLU A 56 -2.34 -6.56 -9.55
CA GLU A 56 -2.24 -8.00 -9.32
C GLU A 56 -0.80 -8.52 -9.25
N ALA A 57 0.15 -7.81 -9.87
CA ALA A 57 1.57 -8.15 -9.82
C ALA A 57 2.24 -7.75 -8.49
N VAL A 58 1.48 -7.63 -7.40
CA VAL A 58 2.04 -7.38 -6.07
C VAL A 58 2.89 -8.56 -5.64
N GLU A 59 4.05 -8.28 -5.06
CA GLU A 59 4.94 -9.26 -4.49
C GLU A 59 5.19 -8.98 -3.01
N LEU A 60 5.48 -10.05 -2.26
CA LEU A 60 5.87 -9.99 -0.86
C LEU A 60 7.34 -10.41 -0.73
N SER A 61 8.15 -9.56 -0.12
CA SER A 61 9.53 -9.90 0.25
C SER A 61 9.84 -9.42 1.67
N GLY A 62 10.04 -10.36 2.58
CA GLY A 62 10.30 -10.08 3.99
C GLY A 62 9.14 -9.30 4.64
N GLU A 63 9.41 -8.04 5.02
CA GLU A 63 8.44 -7.13 5.65
C GLU A 63 7.87 -6.09 4.68
N HIS A 64 8.11 -6.26 3.38
CA HIS A 64 7.75 -5.32 2.33
C HIS A 64 6.78 -5.95 1.33
N VAL A 65 5.83 -5.14 0.87
CA VAL A 65 5.03 -5.41 -0.33
C VAL A 65 5.45 -4.43 -1.41
N TYR A 66 5.58 -4.90 -2.64
CA TYR A 66 6.02 -4.05 -3.73
C TYR A 66 5.38 -4.42 -5.05
N TRP A 67 5.39 -3.45 -5.96
CA TRP A 67 5.03 -3.59 -7.36
C TRP A 67 6.22 -3.12 -8.19
N ASP A 68 7.02 -4.06 -8.72
CA ASP A 68 8.28 -3.76 -9.42
C ASP A 68 8.06 -2.81 -10.61
N GLU A 69 7.08 -3.12 -11.47
CA GLU A 69 6.75 -2.29 -12.64
C GLU A 69 6.30 -0.87 -12.26
N LEU A 70 5.65 -0.72 -11.10
CA LEU A 70 5.17 0.58 -10.61
C LEU A 70 6.24 1.31 -9.78
N GLY A 71 7.35 0.65 -9.45
CA GLY A 71 8.37 1.17 -8.54
C GLY A 71 7.80 1.53 -7.16
N GLN A 72 6.76 0.83 -6.72
CA GLN A 72 6.11 1.07 -5.42
C GLN A 72 6.59 0.05 -4.41
N ASP A 73 6.92 0.51 -3.21
CA ASP A 73 7.39 -0.31 -2.10
C ASP A 73 6.77 0.23 -0.80
N PHE A 74 6.16 -0.65 -0.02
CA PHE A 74 5.57 -0.32 1.27
C PHE A 74 6.02 -1.31 2.34
N ARG A 75 6.42 -0.78 3.49
CA ARG A 75 6.65 -1.56 4.71
C ARG A 75 5.33 -1.93 5.36
N ILE A 76 5.17 -3.20 5.70
CA ILE A 76 3.96 -3.70 6.37
C ILE A 76 3.79 -3.05 7.75
N SER A 77 4.88 -2.73 8.45
CA SER A 77 4.84 -1.99 9.73
C SER A 77 4.21 -0.60 9.58
N ASP A 78 4.52 0.08 8.48
CA ASP A 78 4.06 1.45 8.21
C ASP A 78 2.57 1.41 7.87
N LEU A 79 2.15 0.46 7.04
CA LEU A 79 0.74 0.22 6.73
C LEU A 79 -0.08 -0.10 8.01
N LYS A 80 0.46 -0.89 8.93
CA LYS A 80 -0.14 -1.17 10.24
C LYS A 80 -0.24 0.07 11.12
N ALA A 81 0.73 0.98 11.02
CA ALA A 81 0.74 2.26 11.73
C ALA A 81 -0.15 3.32 11.05
N GLY A 82 -0.79 3.01 9.92
CA GLY A 82 -1.61 3.96 9.16
C GLY A 82 -0.79 4.95 8.35
N ILE A 83 0.48 4.65 8.07
CA ILE A 83 1.37 5.43 7.21
C ILE A 83 1.31 4.82 5.81
N TYR A 84 0.70 5.57 4.88
CA TYR A 84 0.42 5.10 3.52
C TYR A 84 1.26 5.79 2.44
N GLY A 85 2.20 6.63 2.83
CA GLY A 85 3.04 7.40 1.93
C GLY A 85 3.78 8.50 2.66
N ARG A 86 4.33 9.44 1.89
CA ARG A 86 5.10 10.59 2.38
C ARG A 86 4.20 11.57 3.13
N GLU A 87 4.82 12.44 3.92
CA GLU A 87 4.10 13.45 4.72
C GLU A 87 3.08 14.29 3.94
N PRO A 88 3.37 14.79 2.71
CA PRO A 88 2.38 15.57 1.96
C PRO A 88 1.11 14.78 1.61
N TRP A 89 1.27 13.48 1.34
CA TRP A 89 0.15 12.59 1.07
C TRP A 89 -0.67 12.31 2.31
N MET A 90 0.00 12.03 3.43
CA MET A 90 -0.66 11.81 4.71
C MET A 90 -1.48 13.03 5.16
N ALA A 91 -0.94 14.24 5.01
CA ALA A 91 -1.66 15.48 5.28
C ALA A 91 -2.92 15.62 4.40
N ARG A 92 -2.82 15.27 3.12
CA ARG A 92 -3.96 15.26 2.19
C ARG A 92 -5.03 14.25 2.59
N LEU A 93 -4.64 13.02 2.95
CA LEU A 93 -5.59 12.01 3.41
C LEU A 93 -6.33 12.46 4.66
N GLN A 94 -5.62 13.04 5.62
CA GLN A 94 -6.22 13.56 6.85
C GLN A 94 -7.30 14.61 6.53
N GLN A 95 -7.00 15.57 5.65
CA GLN A 95 -7.97 16.58 5.21
C GLN A 95 -9.21 15.95 4.55
N GLN A 96 -9.02 14.95 3.67
CA GLN A 96 -10.13 14.26 3.01
C GLN A 96 -11.04 13.51 4.00
N MET A 97 -10.45 12.88 5.02
CA MET A 97 -11.20 12.16 6.04
C MET A 97 -11.97 13.08 6.99
N THR A 98 -11.39 14.25 7.33
CA THR A 98 -12.08 15.25 8.15
C THR A 98 -13.28 15.87 7.43
N VAL A 99 -13.21 16.07 6.11
CA VAL A 99 -14.33 16.63 5.33
C VAL A 99 -15.46 15.61 5.11
N ALA A 100 -15.16 14.31 5.18
CA ALA A 100 -16.13 13.23 5.01
C ALA A 100 -16.81 12.80 6.33
N SER A 101 -16.46 13.42 7.46
CA SER A 101 -16.98 13.14 8.80
C SER A 101 -17.99 14.20 9.24
#